data_AF-A0A5N6N285-F1
#
_entry.id   AF-A0A5N6N285-F1
#
_cell.length_a   1.000
_cell.length_b   1.000
_cell.length_c   1.000
_cell.angle_alpha   90.00
_cell.angle_beta   90.00
_cell.angle_gamma   90.00
#
_symmetry.space_group_name_H-M   'P 1'
#
loop_
_entity.id
_entity.type
_entity.pdbx_description
1 polymer ?
#
loop_
_entity_poly.entity_id
_entity_poly.type
_entity_poly.pdbx_seq_one_letter_code
_entity_poly.pdbx_strand_id
1 'polypeptide(L)'
;MPTGVRATGRGDDGSESEPEFAYNNSWQASIGMAPFELLYGRKCRAPICWDELAERTIDGPEFVQITNEKVAIARERLKEAQSRQKSYADKHR
;
A
#
# COMPACT_ATOMS: atom_id res chain seq x y z
N MET A 1 11.84 34.77 25.44
CA MET A 1 11.58 35.00 24.00
C MET A 1 12.35 33.94 23.23
N PRO A 2 11.70 32.85 22.78
CA PRO A 2 12.38 31.76 22.09
C PRO A 2 12.54 32.10 20.60
N THR A 3 13.79 32.15 20.14
CA THR A 3 14.14 32.30 18.72
C THR A 3 13.92 30.96 18.03
N GLY A 4 13.01 30.93 17.05
CA GLY A 4 12.60 29.71 16.36
C GLY A 4 13.71 29.12 15.50
N VAL A 5 13.96 27.81 15.69
CA VAL A 5 14.63 26.98 14.69
C VAL A 5 13.54 26.26 13.92
N ARG A 6 13.35 26.67 12.67
CA ARG A 6 12.46 26.05 11.70
C ARG A 6 13.09 24.72 11.28
N ALA A 7 12.71 23.63 11.91
CA ALA A 7 13.01 22.29 11.42
C ALA A 7 12.21 22.08 10.11
N THR A 8 12.83 22.41 8.98
CA THR A 8 12.38 21.97 7.65
C THR A 8 13.18 20.74 7.29
N GLY A 9 12.93 19.64 8.03
CA GLY A 9 13.24 18.31 7.56
C GLY A 9 12.13 17.91 6.59
N ARG A 10 12.41 18.03 5.30
CA ARG A 10 11.61 17.44 4.23
C ARG A 10 11.44 15.96 4.61
N GLY A 11 10.19 15.50 4.74
CA GLY A 11 9.92 14.10 5.00
C GLY A 11 10.41 13.30 3.81
N ASP A 12 11.55 12.64 3.96
CA ASP A 12 11.88 11.48 3.14
C ASP A 12 10.89 10.41 3.60
N ASP A 13 9.77 10.33 2.88
CA ASP A 13 8.89 9.18 2.92
C ASP A 13 9.67 8.00 2.33
N GLY A 14 10.49 7.39 3.20
CA GLY A 14 11.31 6.21 2.97
C GLY A 14 10.47 5.00 2.57
N SER A 15 9.87 5.08 1.40
CA SER A 15 9.30 3.98 0.67
C SER A 15 10.47 3.19 0.08
N GLU A 16 10.77 2.04 0.70
CA GLU A 16 11.72 1.08 0.14
C GLU A 16 11.34 0.80 -1.31
N SER A 17 12.33 0.73 -2.19
CA SER A 17 12.08 0.35 -3.57
C SER A 17 11.54 -1.09 -3.61
N GLU A 18 10.67 -1.42 -4.58
CA GLU A 18 10.13 -2.79 -4.70
C GLU A 18 11.17 -3.92 -4.63
N PRO A 19 12.36 -3.82 -5.25
CA PRO A 19 13.38 -4.86 -5.11
C PRO A 19 13.95 -4.96 -3.68
N GLU A 20 14.14 -3.83 -2.99
CA GLU A 20 14.59 -3.83 -1.59
C GLU A 20 13.53 -4.41 -0.67
N PHE A 21 12.26 -4.05 -0.89
CA PHE A 21 11.14 -4.61 -0.14
C PHE A 21 11.05 -6.14 -0.35
N ALA A 22 11.14 -6.63 -1.58
CA ALA A 22 11.11 -8.07 -1.85
C ALA A 22 12.29 -8.79 -1.18
N TYR A 23 13.48 -8.20 -1.23
CA TYR A 23 14.68 -8.76 -0.60
C TYR A 23 14.56 -8.82 0.93
N ASN A 24 14.17 -7.72 1.57
CA ASN A 24 14.06 -7.59 3.03
C ASN A 24 12.97 -8.48 3.63
N ASN A 25 11.90 -8.76 2.86
CA ASN A 25 10.79 -9.60 3.30
C ASN A 25 10.94 -11.08 2.94
N SER A 26 11.95 -11.46 2.15
CA SER A 26 12.18 -12.85 1.75
C SER A 26 12.93 -13.65 2.81
N TRP A 27 12.63 -14.95 2.92
CA TRP A 27 13.34 -15.85 3.81
C TRP A 27 14.79 -16.04 3.38
N GLN A 28 15.74 -15.75 4.27
CA GLN A 28 17.15 -15.97 4.02
C GLN A 28 17.64 -17.20 4.79
N ALA A 29 18.05 -18.25 4.07
CA ALA A 29 18.48 -19.51 4.66
C ALA A 29 19.73 -19.39 5.55
N SER A 30 20.60 -18.42 5.28
CA SER A 30 21.78 -18.13 6.09
C SER A 30 21.44 -17.54 7.46
N ILE A 31 20.35 -16.79 7.57
CA ILE A 31 19.88 -16.13 8.80
C ILE A 31 18.78 -16.97 9.47
N GLY A 32 18.09 -17.83 8.71
CA GLY A 32 16.96 -18.63 9.19
C GLY A 32 15.70 -17.80 9.44
N MET A 33 15.60 -16.60 8.87
CA MET A 33 14.42 -15.73 8.86
C MET A 33 14.59 -14.62 7.81
N ALA A 34 13.58 -13.75 7.63
CA ALA A 34 13.72 -12.58 6.76
C ALA A 34 14.44 -11.43 7.48
N PRO A 35 15.30 -10.64 6.80
CA PRO A 35 15.97 -9.47 7.40
C PRO A 35 15.02 -8.49 8.08
N PHE A 36 13.83 -8.27 7.52
CA PHE A 36 12.80 -7.43 8.12
C PHE A 36 12.35 -7.94 9.50
N GLU A 37 12.18 -9.26 9.64
CA GLU A 37 11.79 -9.86 10.92
C GLU A 37 12.89 -9.71 11.97
N LEU A 38 14.16 -9.79 11.54
CA LEU A 38 15.31 -9.55 12.41
C LEU A 38 15.41 -8.07 12.84
N LEU A 39 15.22 -7.14 11.91
CA LEU A 39 15.37 -5.69 12.16
C LEU A 39 14.26 -5.11 13.03
N TYR A 40 13.02 -5.57 12.82
CA TYR A 40 11.85 -4.97 13.46
C TYR A 40 11.17 -5.89 14.47
N GLY A 41 11.61 -7.15 14.59
CA GLY A 41 11.04 -8.11 15.55
C GLY A 41 9.58 -8.47 15.27
N ARG A 42 9.09 -8.23 14.04
CA ARG A 42 7.71 -8.50 13.63
C ARG A 42 7.69 -9.13 12.25
N LYS A 43 6.71 -10.01 12.01
CA LYS A 43 6.47 -10.57 10.68
C LYS A 43 6.12 -9.48 9.68
N CYS A 44 6.65 -9.59 8.46
CA CYS A 44 6.31 -8.74 7.34
C CYS A 44 4.79 -8.82 7.09
N ARG A 45 4.09 -7.68 7.14
CA ARG A 45 2.71 -7.60 6.63
C ARG A 45 2.80 -7.27 5.15
N ALA A 46 2.48 -8.23 4.28
CA ALA A 46 2.42 -8.01 2.84
C ALA A 46 1.44 -6.87 2.50
N PRO A 47 1.61 -6.17 1.35
CA PRO A 47 0.68 -5.13 0.95
C PRO A 47 -0.68 -5.77 0.66
N ILE A 48 -1.70 -5.30 1.39
CA ILE A 48 -3.06 -5.86 1.43
C ILE A 48 -3.09 -7.24 2.10
N CYS A 49 -2.66 -7.21 3.36
CA CYS A 49 -2.87 -8.27 4.33
C CYS A 49 -4.37 -8.48 4.49
N TRP A 50 -4.90 -9.62 4.02
CA TRP A 50 -6.21 -10.11 4.44
C TRP A 50 -6.34 -10.15 5.97
N ASP A 51 -5.21 -10.22 6.70
CA ASP A 51 -5.21 -10.16 8.15
C ASP A 51 -5.64 -8.81 8.72
N GLU A 52 -5.50 -7.68 8.00
CA GLU A 52 -6.08 -6.41 8.47
C GLU A 52 -7.61 -6.42 8.41
N LEU A 53 -8.21 -7.27 7.57
CA LEU A 53 -9.66 -7.51 7.50
C LEU A 53 -10.09 -8.69 8.39
N ALA A 54 -9.15 -9.55 8.81
CA ALA A 54 -9.38 -10.64 9.76
C ALA A 54 -9.18 -10.21 11.23
N GLU A 55 -8.29 -9.25 11.51
CA GLU A 55 -8.08 -8.65 12.84
C GLU A 55 -9.30 -7.86 13.31
N ARG A 56 -10.07 -7.30 12.37
CA ARG A 56 -11.38 -6.72 12.64
C ARG A 56 -12.37 -7.83 12.33
N THR A 57 -13.00 -8.38 13.37
CA THR A 57 -14.03 -9.41 13.30
C THR A 57 -15.25 -8.89 12.54
N ILE A 58 -15.12 -8.73 11.22
CA ILE A 58 -16.19 -8.27 10.34
C ILE A 58 -16.94 -9.50 9.91
N ASP A 59 -18.23 -9.55 10.22
CA ASP A 59 -19.08 -10.66 9.82
C ASP A 59 -19.08 -10.80 8.30
N GLY A 60 -19.12 -12.04 7.81
CA GLY A 60 -19.07 -12.35 6.37
C GLY A 60 -19.99 -11.49 5.48
N PRO A 61 -21.24 -11.18 5.88
CA PRO A 61 -22.13 -10.30 5.10
C PRO A 61 -21.66 -8.85 5.03
N GLU A 62 -21.13 -8.29 6.11
CA GLU A 62 -20.62 -6.92 6.16
C GLU A 62 -19.34 -6.80 5.32
N PHE A 63 -18.50 -7.83 5.36
CA PHE A 63 -17.32 -7.94 4.50
C PHE A 63 -17.69 -7.93 3.01
N VAL A 64 -18.73 -8.69 2.63
CA VAL A 64 -19.23 -8.72 1.26
C VAL A 64 -19.80 -7.37 0.83
N GLN A 65 -20.47 -6.63 1.74
CA GLN A 65 -20.96 -5.29 1.43
C GLN A 65 -19.81 -4.30 1.22
N ILE A 66 -18.86 -4.23 2.15
CA ILE A 66 -17.69 -3.32 2.06
C ILE A 66 -16.88 -3.59 0.79
N THR A 67 -16.67 -4.86 0.45
CA THR A 67 -15.94 -5.22 -0.77
C THR A 67 -16.71 -4.85 -2.03
N ASN A 68 -18.02 -5.06 -2.07
CA ASN A 68 -18.86 -4.65 -3.20
C ASN A 68 -18.84 -3.12 -3.42
N GLU A 69 -18.92 -2.34 -2.35
CA GLU A 69 -18.82 -0.87 -2.44
C GLU A 69 -17.47 -0.44 -3.02
N LYS A 70 -16.37 -1.00 -2.51
CA LYS A 70 -15.01 -0.71 -3.03
C LYS A 70 -14.85 -1.14 -4.49
N VAL A 71 -15.42 -2.27 -4.88
CA VAL A 71 -15.43 -2.74 -6.28
C VAL A 71 -16.23 -1.79 -7.17
N ALA A 72 -17.36 -1.27 -6.70
CA ALA A 72 -18.15 -0.30 -7.44
C ALA A 72 -17.36 1.00 -7.71
N ILE A 73 -16.72 1.55 -6.68
CA ILE A 73 -15.89 2.75 -6.79
C ILE A 73 -14.72 2.52 -7.75
N ALA A 74 -14.04 1.37 -7.64
CA ALA A 74 -12.93 1.03 -8.52
C ALA A 74 -13.36 0.97 -10.00
N ARG A 75 -14.53 0.37 -10.28
CA ARG A 75 -15.09 0.31 -11.64
C ARG A 75 -15.42 1.69 -12.20
N GLU A 76 -15.96 2.58 -11.39
CA GLU A 76 -16.26 3.95 -11.80
C GLU A 76 -14.98 4.71 -12.18
N ARG A 77 -13.97 4.69 -11.29
CA ARG A 77 -12.68 5.33 -11.56
C ARG A 77 -12.00 4.79 -12.81
N LEU A 78 -12.12 3.49 -13.05
CA LEU A 78 -11.52 2.85 -14.22
C LEU A 78 -12.22 3.29 -15.52
N LYS A 79 -13.55 3.44 -15.51
CA LYS A 79 -14.29 4.03 -16.64
C LYS A 79 -13.92 5.49 -16.88
N GLU A 80 -13.77 6.28 -15.83
CA GLU A 80 -13.32 7.67 -15.96
C GLU A 80 -11.92 7.76 -16.56
N ALA A 81 -10.98 6.95 -16.08
CA ALA A 81 -9.62 6.91 -16.60
C ALA A 81 -9.61 6.50 -18.08
N GLN A 82 -10.41 5.50 -18.46
CA GLN A 82 -10.57 5.08 -19.85
C GLN A 82 -11.15 6.20 -20.74
N SER A 83 -12.17 6.91 -20.25
CA SER A 83 -12.77 8.06 -20.95
C SER A 83 -11.75 9.18 -21.16
N ARG A 84 -10.95 9.50 -20.12
CA ARG A 84 -9.87 10.50 -20.20
C ARG A 84 -8.80 10.10 -21.22
N GLN A 85 -8.35 8.84 -21.20
CA GLN A 85 -7.40 8.33 -22.19
C GLN A 85 -7.93 8.45 -23.61
N LYS A 86 -9.20 8.08 -23.83
CA LYS A 86 -9.83 8.19 -25.15
C LYS A 86 -9.92 9.64 -25.61
N SER A 87 -10.31 10.56 -24.73
CA SER A 87 -10.34 12.00 -25.04
C SER A 87 -8.97 12.56 -25.39
N TYR A 88 -7.91 12.10 -24.71
CA TYR A 88 -6.54 12.49 -25.04
C TYR A 88 -6.15 11.98 -26.43
N ALA A 89 -6.39 10.69 -26.72
CA ALA A 89 -6.08 10.10 -28.02
C ALA A 89 -6.86 10.76 -29.18
N ASP A 90 -8.14 11.08 -29.00
CA ASP A 90 -8.96 11.73 -30.02
C ASP A 90 -8.51 13.17 -30.32
N LYS A 91 -7.92 13.89 -29.34
CA LYS A 91 -7.34 15.23 -29.54
C LYS A 91 -5.99 15.22 -30.26
N HIS A 92 -5.31 14.08 -30.27
CA HIS A 92 -4.00 13.91 -30.91
C HIS A 92 -4.10 13.20 -32.28
N ARG A 93 -5.30 13.09 -32.84
CA ARG A 93 -5.59 12.53 -34.16
C ARG A 93 -5.99 13.64 -35.13
#